data_AF-A0A261BVP5-F1
#
_entry.id   AF-A0A261BVP5-F1
#
_cell.length_a   1.000
_cell.length_b   1.000
_cell.length_c   1.000
_cell.angle_alpha   90.00
_cell.angle_beta   90.00
_cell.angle_gamma   90.00
#
_symmetry.space_group_name_H-M   'P 1'
#
loop_
_entity.id
_entity.type
_entity.pdbx_description
1 polymer ?
#
loop_
_entity_poly.entity_id
_entity_poly.type
_entity_poly.pdbx_seq_one_letter_code
_entity_poly.pdbx_strand_id
1 'polypeptide(L)'
;MDIVAFEFDSLPLITQIRLTNFTGEFGGRVCLNTSKITPQQQKGPTCGLVALSMCLEHFGVKISVDDILEKAKSMGFTKQGEMYSVDYLSSLINEYLPNCSKAKEMPNAKEFTQSIGEGKHILVAYDCGPNFQPVYSKGNSAHWLLACGFVEKQESVGFIETRESIADPSEIAIIGYQGKSTNLNIFPFNEIIASNAQLFEAGSKRDPDEYIIPNPADLSEIRNRVVEIGSNSC
;
A
#
# COMPACT_ATOMS: atom_id res chain seq x y z
N MET A 1 7.17 -2.09 23.68
CA MET A 1 7.32 -2.85 22.42
C MET A 1 8.67 -3.48 22.47
N ASP A 2 8.72 -4.80 22.62
CA ASP A 2 9.98 -5.52 22.49
C ASP A 2 10.47 -5.35 21.06
N ILE A 3 11.68 -4.79 20.91
CA ILE A 3 12.36 -4.66 19.63
C ILE A 3 12.79 -6.08 19.26
N VAL A 4 11.89 -6.86 18.67
CA VAL A 4 12.25 -8.13 18.05
C VAL A 4 13.20 -7.77 16.92
N ALA A 5 14.47 -8.18 17.07
CA ALA A 5 15.47 -7.97 16.05
C ALA A 5 14.93 -8.54 14.74
N PHE A 6 14.81 -7.68 13.74
CA PHE A 6 14.37 -8.05 12.41
C PHE A 6 15.36 -9.06 11.82
N GLU A 7 14.93 -10.32 11.67
CA GLU A 7 15.75 -11.38 11.06
C GLU A 7 15.78 -11.18 9.54
N PHE A 8 16.69 -10.32 9.08
CA PHE A 8 16.91 -10.02 7.66
C PHE A 8 17.02 -11.28 6.79
N ASP A 9 17.75 -12.29 7.28
CA ASP A 9 18.00 -13.55 6.57
C ASP A 9 16.74 -14.41 6.37
N SER A 10 15.67 -14.16 7.13
CA SER A 10 14.38 -14.87 6.98
C SER A 10 13.57 -14.38 5.77
N LEU A 11 13.91 -13.23 5.20
CA LEU A 11 13.20 -12.67 4.05
C LEU A 11 13.61 -13.34 2.73
N PRO A 12 12.74 -13.35 1.70
CA PRO A 12 13.13 -13.77 0.36
C PRO A 12 14.33 -12.98 -0.17
N LEU A 13 15.24 -13.65 -0.89
CA LEU A 13 16.48 -13.04 -1.42
C LEU A 13 16.26 -11.75 -2.21
N ILE A 14 15.20 -11.68 -3.01
CA ILE A 14 14.86 -10.46 -3.77
C ILE A 14 14.52 -9.28 -2.84
N THR A 15 13.89 -9.55 -1.71
CA THR A 15 13.56 -8.55 -0.69
C THR A 15 14.81 -8.09 0.04
N GLN A 16 15.71 -9.03 0.38
CA GLN A 16 17.01 -8.72 0.96
C GLN A 16 17.82 -7.78 0.04
N ILE A 17 17.96 -8.12 -1.24
CA ILE A 17 18.65 -7.29 -2.24
C ILE A 17 18.04 -5.88 -2.30
N ARG A 18 16.71 -5.78 -2.32
CA ARG A 18 16.01 -4.48 -2.37
C ARG A 18 16.23 -3.65 -1.11
N LEU A 19 16.23 -4.26 0.08
CA LEU A 19 16.57 -3.58 1.34
C LEU A 19 18.00 -3.06 1.29
N THR A 20 18.97 -3.93 0.98
CA THR A 20 20.39 -3.55 0.93
C THR A 20 20.63 -2.44 -0.08
N ASN A 21 20.01 -2.50 -1.26
CA ASN A 21 20.11 -1.44 -2.27
C ASN A 21 19.56 -0.09 -1.77
N PHE A 22 18.56 -0.10 -0.89
CA PHE A 22 18.00 1.13 -0.34
C PHE A 22 18.82 1.68 0.83
N THR A 23 19.20 0.84 1.80
CA THR A 23 19.89 1.26 3.03
C THR A 23 21.41 1.39 2.89
N GLY A 24 22.01 0.75 1.88
CA GLY A 24 23.45 0.57 1.82
C GLY A 24 23.99 -0.35 2.94
N GLU A 25 25.30 -0.26 3.20
CA GLU A 25 26.01 -1.04 4.22
C GLU A 25 25.74 -0.57 5.67
N PHE A 26 25.17 0.62 5.84
CA PHE A 26 25.13 1.33 7.13
C PHE A 26 23.90 1.04 8.00
N GLY A 27 23.07 0.07 7.63
CA GLY A 27 21.88 -0.30 8.39
C GLY A 27 20.74 0.74 8.32
N GLY A 28 19.65 0.49 9.04
CA GLY A 28 18.46 1.33 9.05
C GLY A 28 17.41 0.82 10.02
N ARG A 29 16.45 1.68 10.37
CA ARG A 29 15.29 1.27 11.18
C ARG A 29 14.26 0.62 10.26
N VAL A 30 13.83 -0.58 10.62
CA VAL A 30 12.82 -1.34 9.87
C VAL A 30 11.60 -1.58 10.75
N CYS A 31 10.42 -1.33 10.22
CA CYS A 31 9.14 -1.70 10.82
C CYS A 31 8.35 -2.56 9.83
N LEU A 32 7.86 -3.72 10.28
CA LEU A 32 7.12 -4.68 9.44
C LEU A 32 5.91 -5.25 10.18
N ASN A 33 4.74 -5.07 9.58
CA ASN A 33 3.46 -5.61 10.03
C ASN A 33 3.00 -6.70 9.04
N THR A 34 3.82 -7.73 8.83
CA THR A 34 3.61 -8.78 7.81
C THR A 34 3.31 -10.18 8.36
N SER A 35 3.45 -10.41 9.67
CA SER A 35 3.49 -11.75 10.29
C SER A 35 2.28 -12.67 10.04
N LYS A 36 1.13 -12.10 9.68
CA LYS A 36 -0.13 -12.81 9.42
C LYS A 36 -0.61 -12.71 7.97
N ILE A 37 0.17 -12.09 7.09
CA ILE A 37 -0.22 -11.87 5.69
C ILE A 37 0.23 -13.07 4.86
N THR A 38 -0.71 -13.70 4.15
CA THR A 38 -0.40 -14.62 3.05
C THR A 38 -0.37 -13.85 1.73
N PRO A 39 0.78 -13.72 1.04
CA PRO A 39 0.85 -13.00 -0.23
C PRO A 39 0.04 -13.69 -1.33
N GLN A 40 -0.72 -12.92 -2.11
CA GLN A 40 -1.65 -13.44 -3.12
C GLN A 40 -1.42 -12.77 -4.48
N GLN A 41 -1.63 -13.53 -5.56
CA GLN A 41 -1.67 -13.01 -6.92
C GLN A 41 -3.11 -12.80 -7.38
N GLN A 42 -3.36 -11.67 -8.02
CA GLN A 42 -4.65 -11.28 -8.54
C GLN A 42 -5.03 -12.07 -9.79
N LYS A 43 -6.35 -12.12 -10.02
CA LYS A 43 -6.94 -12.57 -11.28
C LYS A 43 -7.80 -11.44 -11.84
N GLY A 44 -7.59 -11.08 -13.12
CA GLY A 44 -8.27 -9.93 -13.70
C GLY A 44 -7.93 -8.60 -12.98
N PRO A 45 -8.85 -7.63 -12.94
CA PRO A 45 -8.61 -6.29 -12.40
C PRO A 45 -8.72 -6.19 -10.86
N THR A 46 -8.56 -7.29 -10.12
CA THR A 46 -8.84 -7.39 -8.67
C THR A 46 -7.70 -6.91 -7.74
N CYS A 47 -6.76 -6.09 -8.23
CA CYS A 47 -5.58 -5.69 -7.45
C CYS A 47 -5.91 -5.07 -6.09
N GLY A 48 -6.93 -4.20 -6.01
CA GLY A 48 -7.39 -3.58 -4.77
C GLY A 48 -8.04 -4.58 -3.82
N LEU A 49 -8.79 -5.56 -4.35
CA LEU A 49 -9.46 -6.59 -3.55
C LEU A 49 -8.47 -7.60 -2.97
N VAL A 50 -7.42 -7.92 -3.72
CA VAL A 50 -6.32 -8.76 -3.26
C VAL A 50 -5.52 -8.06 -2.16
N ALA A 51 -5.22 -6.77 -2.34
CA ALA A 51 -4.58 -5.96 -1.31
C ALA A 51 -5.43 -5.85 -0.04
N LEU A 52 -6.76 -5.70 -0.20
CA LEU A 52 -7.73 -5.75 0.89
C LEU A 52 -7.71 -7.11 1.59
N SER A 53 -7.78 -8.24 0.87
CA SER A 53 -7.76 -9.59 1.46
C SER A 53 -6.50 -9.83 2.30
N MET A 54 -5.34 -9.46 1.77
CA MET A 54 -4.06 -9.52 2.51
C MET A 54 -4.07 -8.65 3.76
N CYS A 55 -4.69 -7.47 3.70
CA CYS A 55 -4.84 -6.57 4.84
C CYS A 55 -5.78 -7.16 5.91
N LEU A 56 -6.94 -7.69 5.51
CA LEU A 56 -7.89 -8.32 6.42
C LEU A 56 -7.27 -9.52 7.16
N GLU A 57 -6.48 -10.33 6.46
CA GLU A 57 -5.81 -11.48 7.07
C GLU A 57 -4.83 -11.06 8.19
N HIS A 58 -4.14 -9.92 7.99
CA HIS A 58 -3.30 -9.34 9.04
C HIS A 58 -4.10 -9.09 10.34
N PHE A 59 -5.31 -8.56 10.21
CA PHE A 59 -6.22 -8.28 11.32
C PHE A 59 -7.06 -9.49 11.74
N GLY A 60 -6.75 -10.70 11.25
CA GLY A 60 -7.39 -11.95 11.67
C GLY A 60 -8.68 -12.30 10.93
N VAL A 61 -9.04 -11.57 9.88
CA VAL A 61 -10.21 -11.86 9.05
C VAL A 61 -9.77 -12.52 7.75
N LYS A 62 -10.00 -13.83 7.64
CA LYS A 62 -9.68 -14.59 6.42
C LYS A 62 -10.91 -14.68 5.52
N ILE A 63 -10.83 -14.08 4.34
CA ILE A 63 -11.90 -14.08 3.35
C ILE A 63 -11.32 -14.21 1.93
N SER A 64 -12.06 -14.89 1.05
CA SER A 64 -11.64 -15.06 -0.35
C SER A 64 -11.83 -13.78 -1.16
N VAL A 65 -10.99 -13.58 -2.18
CA VAL A 65 -11.12 -12.45 -3.11
C VAL A 65 -12.45 -12.50 -3.88
N ASP A 66 -12.97 -13.70 -4.14
CA ASP A 66 -14.25 -13.88 -4.83
C ASP A 66 -15.42 -13.38 -3.94
N ASP A 67 -15.41 -13.69 -2.64
CA ASP A 67 -16.43 -13.18 -1.71
C ASP A 67 -16.37 -11.65 -1.57
N ILE A 68 -15.15 -11.09 -1.52
CA ILE A 68 -14.94 -9.64 -1.51
C ILE A 68 -15.48 -9.00 -2.81
N LEU A 69 -15.23 -9.65 -3.96
CA LEU A 69 -15.71 -9.18 -5.25
C LEU A 69 -17.25 -9.15 -5.31
N GLU A 70 -17.92 -10.21 -4.86
CA GLU A 70 -19.38 -10.26 -4.84
C GLU A 70 -19.97 -9.20 -3.90
N LYS A 71 -19.33 -8.97 -2.75
CA LYS A 71 -19.72 -7.88 -1.86
C LYS A 71 -19.54 -6.51 -2.52
N ALA A 72 -18.39 -6.25 -3.14
CA ALA A 72 -18.10 -5.00 -3.84
C ALA A 72 -19.10 -4.72 -4.98
N LYS A 73 -19.47 -5.75 -5.74
CA LYS A 73 -20.53 -5.66 -6.77
C LYS A 73 -21.88 -5.30 -6.17
N SER A 74 -22.27 -5.94 -5.06
CA SER A 74 -23.54 -5.64 -4.38
C SER A 74 -23.62 -4.20 -3.85
N MET A 75 -22.47 -3.60 -3.53
CA MET A 75 -22.35 -2.20 -3.10
C MET A 75 -22.28 -1.22 -4.28
N GLY A 76 -22.25 -1.72 -5.52
CA GLY A 76 -22.14 -0.90 -6.74
C GLY A 76 -20.75 -0.30 -6.96
N PHE A 77 -19.72 -0.80 -6.29
CA PHE A 77 -18.36 -0.22 -6.34
C PHE A 77 -17.52 -0.72 -7.51
N THR A 78 -17.92 -1.84 -8.11
CA THR A 78 -17.14 -2.51 -9.15
C THR A 78 -18.02 -3.40 -10.01
N LYS A 79 -17.64 -3.63 -11.27
CA LYS A 79 -18.23 -4.65 -12.15
C LYS A 79 -17.34 -5.90 -12.20
N GLN A 80 -16.03 -5.74 -12.20
CA GLN A 80 -15.07 -6.83 -12.45
C GLN A 80 -13.98 -6.98 -11.37
N GLY A 81 -13.92 -6.07 -10.41
CA GLY A 81 -12.97 -6.05 -9.31
C GLY A 81 -12.03 -4.85 -9.30
N GLU A 82 -12.14 -3.96 -10.30
CA GLU A 82 -11.52 -2.64 -10.27
C GLU A 82 -11.94 -1.86 -9.03
N MET A 83 -11.05 -0.99 -8.55
CA MET A 83 -11.35 -0.08 -7.46
C MET A 83 -10.71 1.27 -7.73
N TYR A 84 -11.55 2.29 -7.96
CA TYR A 84 -11.16 3.65 -8.34
C TYR A 84 -11.61 4.71 -7.36
N SER A 85 -11.89 4.30 -6.13
CA SER A 85 -12.26 5.19 -5.05
C SER A 85 -11.67 4.71 -3.74
N VAL A 86 -10.94 5.58 -3.04
CA VAL A 86 -10.52 5.29 -1.66
C VAL A 86 -11.72 5.16 -0.73
N ASP A 87 -12.82 5.89 -1.00
CA ASP A 87 -14.02 5.85 -0.17
C ASP A 87 -14.73 4.51 -0.34
N TYR A 88 -14.89 4.03 -1.58
CA TYR A 88 -15.47 2.71 -1.82
C TYR A 88 -14.61 1.61 -1.21
N LEU A 89 -13.28 1.68 -1.37
CA LEU A 89 -12.37 0.71 -0.79
C LEU A 89 -12.42 0.72 0.74
N SER A 90 -12.48 1.90 1.36
CA SER A 90 -12.61 2.06 2.80
C SER A 90 -13.94 1.53 3.33
N SER A 91 -15.06 1.87 2.68
CA SER A 91 -16.38 1.33 3.00
C SER A 91 -16.42 -0.18 2.90
N LEU A 92 -15.82 -0.76 1.84
CA LEU A 92 -15.75 -2.21 1.67
C LEU A 92 -14.92 -2.89 2.76
N ILE A 93 -13.81 -2.29 3.21
CA ILE A 93 -13.03 -2.81 4.36
C ILE A 93 -13.88 -2.80 5.63
N ASN A 94 -14.66 -1.73 5.86
CA ASN A 94 -15.50 -1.57 7.04
C ASN A 94 -16.67 -2.58 7.11
N GLU A 95 -17.00 -3.27 6.01
CA GLU A 95 -17.95 -4.41 6.06
C GLU A 95 -17.37 -5.62 6.81
N TYR A 96 -16.04 -5.73 6.87
CA TYR A 96 -15.33 -6.85 7.49
C TYR A 96 -14.60 -6.46 8.78
N LEU A 97 -14.17 -5.19 8.88
CA LEU A 97 -13.55 -4.60 10.05
C LEU A 97 -14.25 -3.27 10.38
N PRO A 98 -15.42 -3.29 11.04
CA PRO A 98 -16.23 -2.10 11.26
C PRO A 98 -15.49 -0.96 11.95
N ASN A 99 -15.55 0.23 11.36
CA ASN A 99 -14.87 1.46 11.77
C ASN A 99 -13.34 1.41 11.73
N CYS A 100 -12.71 0.30 11.37
CA CYS A 100 -11.27 0.18 11.42
C CYS A 100 -10.56 0.77 10.18
N SER A 101 -11.29 1.32 9.21
CA SER A 101 -10.75 1.89 7.97
C SER A 101 -11.26 3.31 7.71
N LYS A 102 -10.37 4.17 7.20
CA LYS A 102 -10.68 5.55 6.84
C LYS A 102 -9.97 5.99 5.56
N ALA A 103 -10.73 6.57 4.64
CA ALA A 103 -10.18 7.34 3.53
C ALA A 103 -9.59 8.67 4.03
N LYS A 104 -8.37 8.99 3.62
CA LYS A 104 -7.67 10.24 4.00
C LYS A 104 -6.82 10.76 2.84
N GLU A 105 -6.42 12.01 2.95
CA GLU A 105 -5.36 12.57 2.10
C GLU A 105 -4.04 11.82 2.30
N MET A 106 -3.20 11.83 1.27
CA MET A 106 -1.88 11.22 1.29
C MET A 106 -1.08 11.72 2.49
N PRO A 107 -0.63 10.84 3.40
CA PRO A 107 0.17 11.25 4.54
C PRO A 107 1.55 11.72 4.08
N ASN A 108 2.13 12.66 4.82
CA ASN A 108 3.55 12.93 4.72
C ASN A 108 4.38 11.79 5.35
N ALA A 109 5.70 11.84 5.20
CA ALA A 109 6.60 10.81 5.69
C ALA A 109 6.48 10.53 7.20
N LYS A 110 6.35 11.58 8.03
CA LYS A 110 6.15 11.46 9.48
C LYS A 110 4.85 10.71 9.81
N GLU A 111 3.76 11.14 9.19
CA GLU A 111 2.44 10.56 9.41
C GLU A 111 2.40 9.10 8.95
N PHE A 112 3.04 8.80 7.81
CA PHE A 112 3.16 7.44 7.31
C PHE A 112 3.91 6.53 8.27
N THR A 113 5.13 6.91 8.68
CA THR A 113 5.94 6.08 9.60
C THR A 113 5.29 5.94 10.97
N GLN A 114 4.63 6.99 11.46
CA GLN A 114 3.83 6.93 12.68
C GLN A 114 2.69 5.92 12.56
N SER A 115 1.84 6.02 11.51
CA SER A 115 0.72 5.11 11.32
C SER A 115 1.18 3.65 11.22
N ILE A 116 2.22 3.36 10.43
CA ILE A 116 2.76 2.00 10.32
C ILE A 116 3.36 1.54 11.66
N GLY A 117 4.07 2.41 12.39
CA GLY A 117 4.62 2.12 13.71
C GLY A 117 3.57 1.84 14.80
N GLU A 118 2.36 2.40 14.64
CA GLU A 118 1.19 2.10 15.47
C GLU A 118 0.51 0.76 15.08
N GLY A 119 1.06 0.01 14.12
CA GLY A 119 0.51 -1.26 13.67
C GLY A 119 -0.58 -1.13 12.59
N LYS A 120 -0.74 0.05 11.98
CA LYS A 120 -1.70 0.27 10.90
C LYS A 120 -1.12 -0.16 9.55
N HIS A 121 -2.01 -0.29 8.56
CA HIS A 121 -1.71 -0.52 7.15
C HIS A 121 -2.26 0.62 6.31
N ILE A 122 -1.64 0.86 5.15
CA ILE A 122 -2.09 1.87 4.20
C ILE A 122 -2.24 1.23 2.82
N LEU A 123 -3.39 1.41 2.19
CA LEU A 123 -3.61 1.10 0.78
C LEU A 123 -3.43 2.38 -0.03
N VAL A 124 -2.51 2.34 -0.99
CA VAL A 124 -2.18 3.46 -1.87
C VAL A 124 -2.15 3.01 -3.33
N ALA A 125 -2.81 3.78 -4.20
CA ALA A 125 -2.74 3.57 -5.64
C ALA A 125 -1.48 4.20 -6.22
N TYR A 126 -0.85 3.57 -7.20
CA TYR A 126 0.30 4.11 -7.92
C TYR A 126 0.35 3.53 -9.33
N ASP A 127 1.08 4.15 -10.24
CA ASP A 127 1.32 3.57 -11.56
C ASP A 127 2.40 2.48 -11.46
N CYS A 128 2.02 1.25 -11.77
CA CYS A 128 2.87 0.07 -11.58
C CYS A 128 3.52 -0.38 -12.90
N GLY A 129 4.83 -0.14 -13.02
CA GLY A 129 5.64 -0.48 -14.18
C GLY A 129 6.34 -1.85 -14.12
N PRO A 130 7.37 -2.07 -14.95
CA PRO A 130 8.21 -3.26 -14.93
C PRO A 130 8.81 -3.50 -13.53
N ASN A 131 8.98 -4.77 -13.15
CA ASN A 131 9.44 -5.17 -11.81
C ASN A 131 8.59 -4.61 -10.66
N PHE A 132 7.36 -4.18 -10.97
CA PHE A 132 6.38 -3.58 -10.08
C PHE A 132 6.78 -2.23 -9.50
N GLN A 133 7.84 -1.59 -10.01
CA GLN A 133 8.30 -0.30 -9.51
C GLN A 133 7.31 0.82 -9.84
N PRO A 134 7.32 1.92 -9.07
CA PRO A 134 6.56 3.11 -9.40
C PRO A 134 7.02 3.69 -10.74
N VAL A 135 6.07 4.09 -11.57
CA VAL A 135 6.30 4.83 -12.81
C VAL A 135 5.31 5.99 -12.92
N TYR A 136 5.44 6.78 -13.99
CA TYR A 136 4.70 8.02 -14.20
C TYR A 136 3.92 7.92 -15.52
N SER A 137 2.79 7.21 -15.51
CA SER A 137 2.00 6.84 -16.69
C SER A 137 0.60 7.48 -16.72
N LYS A 138 0.42 8.56 -15.96
CA LYS A 138 -0.81 9.34 -15.78
C LYS A 138 -2.01 8.56 -15.23
N GLY A 139 -1.80 7.36 -14.67
CA GLY A 139 -2.85 6.45 -14.21
C GLY A 139 -3.18 5.30 -15.17
N ASN A 140 -2.55 5.25 -16.35
CA ASN A 140 -2.77 4.19 -17.33
C ASN A 140 -2.39 2.79 -16.81
N SER A 141 -1.53 2.72 -15.79
CA SER A 141 -1.07 1.51 -15.13
C SER A 141 -1.40 1.50 -13.62
N ALA A 142 -2.43 2.27 -13.22
CA ALA A 142 -2.83 2.41 -11.82
C ALA A 142 -3.10 1.06 -11.17
N HIS A 143 -2.54 0.90 -9.98
CA HIS A 143 -2.47 -0.35 -9.23
C HIS A 143 -2.40 -0.09 -7.73
N TRP A 144 -2.96 -0.99 -6.92
CA TRP A 144 -2.95 -0.86 -5.45
C TRP A 144 -1.74 -1.53 -4.81
N LEU A 145 -1.10 -0.81 -3.88
CA LEU A 145 -0.05 -1.29 -2.98
C LEU A 145 -0.62 -1.33 -1.55
N LEU A 146 -0.46 -2.47 -0.88
CA LEU A 146 -0.62 -2.60 0.57
C LEU A 146 0.72 -2.26 1.24
N ALA A 147 0.84 -1.04 1.75
CA ALA A 147 1.92 -0.64 2.62
C ALA A 147 1.71 -1.22 4.02
N CYS A 148 2.63 -2.10 4.43
CA CYS A 148 2.58 -2.85 5.69
C CYS A 148 3.88 -2.70 6.49
N GLY A 149 4.76 -1.79 6.08
CA GLY A 149 6.05 -1.59 6.69
C GLY A 149 6.77 -0.38 6.11
N PHE A 150 7.87 -0.01 6.76
CA PHE A 150 8.80 0.98 6.25
C PHE A 150 10.24 0.62 6.60
N VAL A 151 11.17 1.19 5.83
CA VAL A 151 12.58 1.26 6.18
C VAL A 151 13.03 2.71 6.14
N GLU A 152 13.80 3.11 7.13
CA GLU A 152 14.40 4.43 7.31
C GLU A 152 15.92 4.27 7.32
N LYS A 153 16.63 4.99 6.44
CA LYS A 153 18.09 4.93 6.37
C LYS A 153 18.71 5.44 7.67
N GLN A 154 19.80 4.81 8.10
CA GLN A 154 20.60 5.34 9.21
C GLN A 154 21.48 6.50 8.71
N GLU A 155 21.51 7.62 9.44
CA GLU A 155 22.43 8.71 9.13
C GLU A 155 23.90 8.29 9.32
N SER A 156 24.79 8.88 8.51
CA SER A 156 26.24 8.58 8.46
C SER A 156 27.03 8.81 9.76
N VAL A 157 26.43 9.47 10.77
CA VAL A 157 27.01 9.66 12.10
C VAL A 157 25.92 9.26 13.10
N GLY A 158 26.09 8.10 13.74
CA GLY A 158 25.05 7.38 14.48
C GLY A 158 24.04 8.25 15.23
N PHE A 159 22.75 7.86 15.13
CA PHE A 159 21.56 8.47 15.71
C PHE A 159 21.87 9.54 16.76
N ILE A 160 22.08 10.78 16.33
CA ILE A 160 21.99 11.90 17.27
C ILE A 160 20.51 11.98 17.60
N GLU A 161 20.13 11.61 18.83
CA GLU A 161 18.81 11.88 19.38
C GLU A 161 18.61 13.40 19.49
N THR A 162 18.44 14.08 18.37
CA THR A 162 17.73 15.35 18.36
C THR A 162 16.27 15.00 18.49
N ARG A 163 15.64 15.44 19.59
CA ARG A 163 14.18 15.46 19.74
C ARG A 163 13.55 15.88 18.39
N GLU A 164 12.79 14.96 17.79
CA GLU A 164 12.12 15.09 16.48
C GLU A 164 12.96 14.91 15.18
N SER A 165 13.89 13.95 15.11
CA SER A 165 14.41 13.51 13.80
C SER A 165 13.32 12.73 13.02
N ILE A 166 12.56 13.42 12.18
CA ILE A 166 11.73 12.80 11.16
C ILE A 166 12.68 12.56 9.98
N ALA A 167 12.92 11.31 9.56
CA ALA A 167 13.70 11.09 8.34
C ALA A 167 13.09 11.80 7.15
N ASP A 168 13.97 12.32 6.28
CA ASP A 168 13.57 12.93 5.03
C ASP A 168 12.76 11.91 4.20
N PRO A 169 11.68 12.32 3.48
CA PRO A 169 10.97 11.44 2.56
C PRO A 169 11.86 10.63 1.60
N SER A 170 13.05 11.13 1.25
CA SER A 170 14.07 10.46 0.42
C SER A 170 14.89 9.39 1.17
N GLU A 171 14.83 9.39 2.49
CA GLU A 171 15.46 8.42 3.40
C GLU A 171 14.50 7.33 3.86
N ILE A 172 13.22 7.41 3.47
CA ILE A 172 12.20 6.42 3.80
C ILE A 172 11.80 5.62 2.55
N ALA A 173 11.65 4.32 2.71
CA ALA A 173 11.00 3.44 1.74
C ALA A 173 9.76 2.78 2.34
N ILE A 174 8.73 2.63 1.51
CA ILE A 174 7.54 1.84 1.79
C ILE A 174 7.86 0.38 1.55
N ILE A 175 7.50 -0.47 2.51
CA ILE A 175 7.54 -1.92 2.36
C ILE A 175 6.11 -2.44 2.20
N GLY A 176 5.84 -3.20 1.14
CA GLY A 176 4.47 -3.58 0.83
C GLY A 176 4.25 -4.68 -0.21
N TYR A 177 3.03 -5.20 -0.23
CA TYR A 177 2.56 -6.22 -1.17
C TYR A 177 1.63 -5.62 -2.23
N GLN A 178 1.59 -6.26 -3.41
CA GLN A 178 0.75 -5.85 -4.52
C GLN A 178 0.32 -7.07 -5.34
N GLY A 179 -0.83 -7.00 -6.03
CA GLY A 179 -1.48 -8.18 -6.63
C GLY A 179 -0.80 -8.87 -7.83
N LYS A 180 0.25 -8.33 -8.44
CA LYS A 180 0.95 -8.96 -9.59
C LYS A 180 2.00 -9.99 -9.17
N SER A 181 2.40 -10.04 -7.89
CA SER A 181 3.40 -10.99 -7.38
C SER A 181 3.23 -11.28 -5.90
N THR A 182 3.80 -12.38 -5.42
CA THR A 182 3.89 -12.69 -3.99
C THR A 182 5.08 -12.05 -3.28
N ASN A 183 5.93 -11.31 -4.01
CA ASN A 183 7.13 -10.69 -3.44
C ASN A 183 6.77 -9.47 -2.61
N LEU A 184 7.46 -9.31 -1.47
CA LEU A 184 7.46 -8.07 -0.71
C LEU A 184 8.30 -7.02 -1.46
N ASN A 185 7.72 -5.85 -1.67
CA ASN A 185 8.33 -4.78 -2.45
C ASN A 185 8.79 -3.66 -1.54
N ILE A 186 9.81 -2.93 -2.00
CA ILE A 186 10.45 -1.85 -1.27
C ILE A 186 10.63 -0.73 -2.27
N PHE A 187 9.95 0.38 -2.04
CA PHE A 187 9.93 1.52 -2.93
C PHE A 187 10.21 2.79 -2.15
N PRO A 188 11.08 3.69 -2.65
CA PRO A 188 11.25 5.00 -2.04
C PRO A 188 9.89 5.70 -1.86
N PHE A 189 9.68 6.30 -0.69
CA PHE A 189 8.41 6.90 -0.32
C PHE A 189 8.02 8.04 -1.27
N ASN A 190 8.98 8.88 -1.65
CA ASN A 190 8.81 9.96 -2.62
C ASN A 190 8.35 9.46 -4.00
N GLU A 191 8.87 8.33 -4.49
CA GLU A 191 8.49 7.75 -5.79
C GLU A 191 7.03 7.25 -5.78
N ILE A 192 6.57 6.67 -4.67
CA ILE A 192 5.16 6.26 -4.53
C ILE A 192 4.24 7.47 -4.48
N ILE A 193 4.57 8.48 -3.67
CA ILE A 193 3.75 9.71 -3.60
C ILE A 193 3.70 10.40 -4.96
N ALA A 194 4.84 10.55 -5.64
CA ALA A 194 4.89 11.23 -6.92
C ALA A 194 4.13 10.43 -8.01
N SER A 195 4.21 9.10 -7.99
CA SER A 195 3.42 8.22 -8.85
C SER A 195 1.91 8.28 -8.55
N ASN A 196 1.51 8.41 -7.29
CA ASN A 196 0.11 8.60 -6.90
C ASN A 196 -0.42 10.00 -7.30
N ALA A 197 0.38 11.05 -7.10
CA ALA A 197 0.00 12.44 -7.35
C ALA A 197 -0.25 12.74 -8.84
N GLN A 198 0.21 11.88 -9.73
CA GLN A 198 0.02 12.01 -11.18
C GLN A 198 -1.04 11.07 -11.76
N LEU A 199 -1.83 10.38 -10.94
CA LEU A 199 -2.96 9.58 -11.42
C LEU A 199 -4.05 10.54 -11.95
N PHE A 200 -4.06 10.82 -13.25
CA PHE A 200 -4.97 11.75 -13.89
C PHE A 200 -6.10 11.05 -14.62
N GLU A 201 -5.82 9.94 -15.30
CA GLU A 201 -6.77 9.27 -16.19
C GLU A 201 -6.71 7.75 -16.05
N ALA A 202 -7.86 7.11 -16.19
CA ALA A 202 -7.92 5.66 -16.32
C ALA A 202 -7.28 5.22 -17.64
N GLY A 203 -6.61 4.07 -17.63
CA GLY A 203 -5.97 3.56 -18.83
C GLY A 203 -6.95 3.32 -19.97
N SER A 204 -6.55 3.64 -21.20
CA SER A 204 -7.42 3.60 -22.40
C SER A 204 -8.08 2.24 -22.71
N LYS A 205 -7.59 1.16 -22.07
CA LYS A 205 -8.18 -0.19 -22.15
C LYS A 205 -9.33 -0.42 -21.18
N ARG A 206 -9.63 0.55 -20.30
CA ARG A 206 -10.64 0.43 -19.26
C ARG A 206 -11.84 1.26 -19.70
N ASP A 207 -12.74 0.59 -20.41
CA ASP A 207 -13.99 1.18 -20.90
C ASP A 207 -14.90 1.59 -19.72
N PRO A 208 -15.30 2.87 -19.60
CA PRO A 208 -16.24 3.32 -18.58
C PRO A 208 -17.58 2.55 -18.58
N ASP A 209 -17.97 1.94 -19.69
CA ASP A 209 -19.17 1.10 -19.77
C ASP A 209 -18.95 -0.31 -19.18
N GLU A 210 -17.70 -0.75 -19.05
CA GLU A 210 -17.32 -2.06 -18.49
C GLU A 210 -16.77 -1.97 -17.06
N TYR A 211 -16.39 -0.77 -16.60
CA TYR A 211 -15.76 -0.52 -15.31
C TYR A 211 -16.51 0.55 -14.51
N ILE A 212 -16.52 0.43 -13.18
CA ILE A 212 -16.97 1.52 -12.31
C ILE A 212 -15.79 2.46 -12.06
N ILE A 213 -15.83 3.62 -12.71
CA ILE A 213 -14.90 4.73 -12.50
C ILE A 213 -15.74 5.93 -12.09
N PRO A 214 -15.73 6.34 -10.80
CA PRO A 214 -16.62 7.40 -10.32
C PRO A 214 -16.50 8.71 -11.09
N ASN A 215 -15.27 9.05 -11.48
CA ASN A 215 -14.99 10.17 -12.37
C ASN A 215 -14.07 9.70 -13.52
N PRO A 216 -14.64 9.29 -14.67
CA PRO A 216 -13.85 8.80 -15.81
C PRO A 216 -12.92 9.84 -16.42
N ALA A 217 -13.18 11.13 -16.20
CA ALA A 217 -12.36 12.23 -16.71
C ALA A 217 -11.20 12.59 -15.77
N ASP A 218 -11.24 12.17 -14.50
CA ASP A 218 -10.25 12.51 -13.50
C ASP A 218 -10.19 11.47 -12.36
N LEU A 219 -9.02 10.84 -12.15
CA LEU A 219 -8.79 9.91 -11.05
C LEU A 219 -8.59 10.57 -9.67
N SER A 220 -9.23 11.71 -9.41
CA SER A 220 -9.17 12.45 -8.15
C SER A 220 -9.60 11.63 -6.93
N GLU A 221 -10.42 10.59 -7.12
CA GLU A 221 -10.85 9.72 -6.03
C GLU A 221 -9.77 8.76 -5.52
N ILE A 222 -8.64 8.61 -6.23
CA ILE A 222 -7.47 7.84 -5.77
C ILE A 222 -6.16 8.63 -5.83
N ARG A 223 -6.12 9.76 -6.52
CA ARG A 223 -4.98 10.69 -6.56
C ARG A 223 -4.90 11.49 -5.26
N ASN A 224 -3.70 11.59 -4.70
CA ASN A 224 -3.38 12.23 -3.42
C ASN A 224 -4.18 11.69 -2.24
N ARG A 225 -4.69 10.46 -2.34
CA ARG A 225 -5.55 9.86 -1.32
C ARG A 225 -5.13 8.43 -1.03
N VAL A 226 -5.39 7.98 0.19
CA VAL A 226 -5.10 6.62 0.65
C VAL A 226 -6.23 6.10 1.54
N VAL A 227 -6.22 4.80 1.78
CA VAL A 227 -7.01 4.20 2.85
C VAL A 227 -6.06 3.79 3.98
N GLU A 228 -6.29 4.29 5.19
CA GLU A 228 -5.58 3.85 6.40
C GLU A 228 -6.47 2.85 7.16
N ILE A 229 -5.88 1.73 7.60
CA ILE A 229 -6.57 0.63 8.26
C ILE A 229 -5.85 0.29 9.56
N GLY A 230 -6.56 0.18 10.68
CA GLY A 230 -5.97 -0.27 11.94
C GLY A 230 -6.98 -0.50 13.04
N SER A 231 -6.64 -1.39 13.98
CA SER A 231 -7.49 -1.79 15.10
C SER A 231 -7.80 -0.69 16.13
N ASN A 232 -7.07 0.43 16.11
CA ASN A 232 -7.36 1.63 16.92
C ASN A 232 -8.21 2.67 16.18
N SER A 233 -8.59 2.40 14.92
CA SER A 233 -9.56 3.23 14.19
C SER A 233 -10.99 2.77 14.48
N CYS A 234 -11.14 1.51 14.91
CA CYS A 234 -12.22 1.06 15.77
C CYS A 234 -11.92 1.47 17.24
#